data_AF-A0A7Y0XBD3-F1
#
_entry.id   AF-A0A7Y0XBD3-F1
#
_cell.length_a   1.000
_cell.length_b   1.000
_cell.length_c   1.000
_cell.angle_alpha   90.00
_cell.angle_beta   90.00
_cell.angle_gamma   90.00
#
_symmetry.space_group_name_H-M   'P 1'
#
loop_
_entity.id
_entity.type
_entity.pdbx_description
1 polymer ?
#
loop_
_entity_poly.entity_id
_entity_poly.type
_entity_poly.pdbx_seq_one_letter_code
_entity_poly.pdbx_strand_id
1 'polypeptide(L)'
;HPNLVSLLQQMVHPAWQTAAYENIEMSCMSIASIQATTTGFISSGDKTIPALQGTTLGGEPMTMFPGEVPKKLPNAAYWQNNGFDF
;
A
#
# COMPACT_ATOMS: atom_id res chain seq x y z
N HIS A 1 4.21 5.27 0.72
CA HIS A 1 2.78 4.94 0.52
C HIS A 1 1.94 5.37 1.74
N PRO A 2 1.38 6.59 1.76
CA PRO A 2 0.62 7.10 2.90
C PRO A 2 -0.68 6.31 3.15
N ASN A 3 -1.34 5.78 2.11
CA ASN A 3 -2.57 5.01 2.28
C ASN A 3 -2.33 3.68 3.00
N LEU A 4 -1.22 2.99 2.73
CA LEU A 4 -0.86 1.74 3.40
C LEU A 4 -0.57 1.95 4.89
N VAL A 5 0.15 3.04 5.22
CA VAL A 5 0.38 3.43 6.62
C VAL A 5 -0.94 3.73 7.32
N SER A 6 -1.86 4.46 6.67
CA SER A 6 -3.17 4.79 7.24
C SER A 6 -4.04 3.55 7.48
N LEU A 7 -4.02 2.58 6.56
CA LEU A 7 -4.71 1.31 6.74
C LEU A 7 -4.13 0.53 7.93
N LEU A 8 -2.80 0.42 8.01
CA LEU A 8 -2.12 -0.28 9.09
C LEU A 8 -2.41 0.37 10.45
N GLN A 9 -2.37 1.71 10.51
CA GLN A 9 -2.76 2.47 11.71
C GLN A 9 -4.19 2.16 12.18
N GLN A 10 -5.14 2.05 11.24
CA GLN A 10 -6.53 1.72 11.58
C GLN A 10 -6.69 0.28 12.07
N MET A 11 -5.91 -0.67 11.54
CA MET A 11 -5.93 -2.06 12.00
C MET A 11 -5.37 -2.23 13.42
N VAL A 12 -4.34 -1.46 13.78
CA VAL A 12 -3.70 -1.55 15.10
C VAL A 12 -4.38 -0.69 16.17
N HIS A 13 -5.22 0.28 15.77
CA HIS A 13 -5.91 1.20 16.66
C HIS A 13 -6.70 0.51 17.81
N PRO A 14 -7.42 -0.61 17.61
CA PRO A 14 -8.11 -1.29 18.70
C PRO A 14 -7.16 -1.89 19.75
N ALA A 15 -5.99 -2.40 19.32
CA ALA A 15 -4.97 -2.92 20.23
C ALA A 15 -4.20 -1.81 20.96
N TRP A 16 -4.15 -0.60 20.37
CA TRP A 16 -3.49 0.57 20.96
C TRP A 16 -4.20 1.13 22.18
N GLN A 17 -5.52 1.00 22.30
CA GLN A 17 -6.25 1.47 23.49
C GLN A 17 -5.75 0.82 24.78
N THR A 18 -5.24 -0.41 24.72
CA THR A 18 -4.70 -1.12 25.88
C THR A 18 -3.26 -0.72 26.20
N ALA A 19 -2.43 -0.42 25.18
CA ALA A 19 -1.00 -0.13 25.34
C ALA A 19 -0.68 1.36 25.57
N ALA A 20 -1.54 2.29 25.14
CA ALA A 20 -1.33 3.73 25.30
C ALA A 20 -1.40 4.21 26.76
N TYR A 21 -1.85 3.37 27.69
CA TYR A 21 -1.92 3.66 29.12
C TYR A 21 -0.54 3.87 29.79
N GLU A 22 0.56 3.47 29.14
CA GLU A 22 1.91 3.55 29.72
C GLU A 22 2.75 4.74 29.23
N ASN A 23 2.14 5.72 28.54
CA ASN A 23 2.84 6.92 28.03
C ASN A 23 3.96 6.59 27.01
N ILE A 24 3.83 5.45 26.31
CA ILE A 24 4.77 4.98 25.29
C ILE A 24 4.41 5.61 23.93
N GLU A 25 5.37 6.25 23.28
CA GLU A 25 5.19 6.80 21.93
C GLU A 25 5.16 5.66 20.90
N MET A 26 4.03 5.53 20.21
CA MET A 26 3.82 4.51 19.18
C MET A 26 3.85 5.18 17.80
N SER A 27 4.62 4.60 16.88
CA SER A 27 4.67 5.03 15.48
C SER A 27 4.45 3.85 14.53
N CYS A 28 3.82 4.11 13.38
CA CYS A 28 3.64 3.14 12.32
C CYS A 28 4.38 3.61 11.07
N MET A 29 5.17 2.72 10.47
CA MET A 29 5.89 2.99 9.24
C MET A 29 5.69 1.84 8.25
N SER A 30 5.55 2.20 6.98
CA SER A 30 5.58 1.25 5.86
C SER A 30 6.97 1.32 5.24
N ILE A 31 7.70 0.21 5.26
CA ILE A 31 9.08 0.12 4.75
C ILE A 31 9.17 -1.00 3.74
N ALA A 32 9.93 -0.78 2.66
CA ALA A 32 10.46 -1.84 1.81
C ALA A 32 11.94 -2.00 2.15
N SER A 33 12.31 -3.09 2.81
CA SER A 33 13.72 -3.33 3.20
C SER A 33 14.64 -3.45 1.98
N ILE A 34 14.09 -3.93 0.86
CA ILE A 34 14.74 -3.92 -0.44
C ILE A 34 13.72 -3.36 -1.43
N GLN A 35 14.07 -2.27 -2.09
CA GLN A 35 13.25 -1.68 -3.13
C GLN A 35 13.56 -2.36 -4.47
N ALA A 36 12.73 -3.33 -4.86
CA ALA A 36 12.86 -4.05 -6.13
C ALA A 36 12.14 -3.37 -7.32
N THR A 37 11.39 -2.31 -7.05
CA THR A 37 10.55 -1.62 -8.04
C THR A 37 10.80 -0.12 -8.06
N THR A 38 10.71 0.49 -9.23
CA THR A 38 10.77 1.93 -9.43
C THR A 38 9.37 2.48 -9.68
N THR A 39 9.05 3.62 -9.05
CA THR A 39 7.79 4.32 -9.28
C THR A 39 7.90 5.22 -10.50
N GLY A 40 6.86 5.27 -11.33
CA GLY A 40 6.78 6.15 -12.48
C GLY A 40 5.35 6.52 -12.83
N PHE A 41 5.19 7.11 -14.01
CA PHE A 41 3.89 7.42 -14.58
C PHE A 41 3.82 6.96 -16.03
N ILE A 42 2.68 6.45 -16.44
CA ILE A 42 2.38 6.14 -17.84
C ILE A 42 1.33 7.12 -18.36
N SER A 43 1.46 7.50 -19.63
CA SER A 43 0.46 8.30 -20.32
C SER A 43 -0.58 7.38 -20.96
N SER A 44 -1.86 7.59 -20.64
CA SER A 44 -2.99 6.93 -21.29
C SER A 44 -3.96 8.02 -21.76
N GLY A 45 -3.84 8.39 -23.05
CA GLY A 45 -4.53 9.55 -23.61
C GLY A 45 -4.07 10.85 -22.93
N ASP A 46 -5.02 11.63 -22.43
CA ASP A 46 -4.74 12.87 -21.67
C ASP A 46 -4.51 12.63 -20.17
N LYS A 47 -4.48 11.36 -19.72
CA LYS A 47 -4.36 11.01 -18.30
C LYS A 47 -3.00 10.41 -17.98
N THR A 48 -2.39 10.94 -16.94
CA THR A 48 -1.17 10.41 -16.34
C THR A 48 -1.55 9.45 -15.21
N ILE A 49 -1.19 8.18 -15.34
CA ILE A 49 -1.54 7.13 -14.38
C ILE A 49 -0.25 6.68 -13.67
N PRO A 50 -0.23 6.57 -12.32
CA PRO A 50 0.93 6.05 -11.61
C PRO A 50 1.19 4.59 -11.99
N ALA A 51 2.44 4.18 -12.09
CA ALA A 51 2.82 2.81 -12.40
C ALA A 51 4.07 2.40 -11.61
N LEU A 52 4.25 1.09 -11.46
CA LEU A 52 5.45 0.47 -10.94
C LEU A 52 6.15 -0.27 -12.07
N GLN A 53 7.47 -0.11 -12.15
CA GLN A 53 8.33 -0.86 -13.04
C GLN A 53 9.28 -1.72 -12.20
N GLY A 54 9.50 -2.95 -12.64
CA GLY A 54 10.43 -3.86 -12.00
C GLY A 54 10.72 -5.07 -12.88
N THR A 55 11.22 -6.11 -12.25
CA THR A 55 11.55 -7.38 -12.91
C THR A 55 10.75 -8.49 -12.27
N THR A 56 10.11 -9.32 -13.10
CA THR A 56 9.37 -10.50 -12.63
C THR A 56 10.32 -11.53 -12.04
N LEU A 57 9.77 -12.53 -11.33
CA LEU A 57 10.55 -13.67 -10.83
C LEU A 57 11.24 -14.46 -11.96
N GLY A 58 10.74 -14.37 -13.20
CA GLY A 58 11.36 -14.98 -14.38
C GLY A 58 12.50 -14.16 -14.98
N GLY A 59 12.78 -12.96 -14.48
CA GLY A 59 13.83 -12.08 -15.01
C GLY A 59 13.35 -11.09 -16.07
N GLU A 60 12.09 -11.15 -16.48
CA GLU A 60 11.53 -10.28 -17.51
C GLU A 60 11.13 -8.90 -16.95
N PRO A 61 11.39 -7.79 -17.66
CA PRO A 61 10.94 -6.47 -17.25
C PRO A 61 9.42 -6.38 -17.32
N MET A 62 8.81 -5.77 -16.30
CA MET A 62 7.36 -5.58 -16.21
C MET A 62 7.05 -4.15 -15.75
N THR A 63 6.00 -3.58 -16.32
CA THR A 63 5.36 -2.36 -15.83
C THR A 63 3.91 -2.66 -15.49
N MET A 64 3.47 -2.32 -14.29
CA MET A 64 2.12 -2.60 -13.82
C MET A 64 1.50 -1.44 -13.05
N PHE A 65 0.17 -1.39 -13.04
CA PHE A 65 -0.60 -0.52 -12.18
C PHE A 65 -0.98 -1.30 -10.91
N PRO A 66 -0.48 -0.92 -9.72
CA PRO A 66 -0.68 -1.69 -8.48
C PRO A 66 -2.08 -1.53 -7.86
N GLY A 67 -2.98 -0.76 -8.48
CA GLY A 67 -4.27 -0.40 -7.91
C GLY A 67 -4.18 0.72 -6.85
N GLU A 68 -5.32 1.02 -6.23
CA GLU A 68 -5.43 2.06 -5.20
C GLU A 68 -5.66 1.46 -3.81
N VAL A 69 -4.70 1.63 -2.90
CA VAL A 69 -4.91 1.24 -1.50
C VAL A 69 -5.92 2.18 -0.85
N PRO A 70 -7.01 1.67 -0.25
CA PRO A 70 -8.04 2.49 0.36
C PRO A 70 -7.48 3.17 1.61
N LYS A 71 -7.87 4.43 1.79
CA LYS A 71 -7.47 5.24 2.95
C LYS A 71 -8.20 4.86 4.24
N LYS A 72 -9.26 4.05 4.15
CA LYS A 72 -10.05 3.59 5.29
C LYS A 72 -10.20 2.09 5.23
N LEU A 73 -10.33 1.44 6.38
CA LEU A 73 -10.64 0.02 6.48
C LEU A 73 -11.94 -0.26 5.69
N PRO A 74 -11.85 -0.95 4.55
CA PRO A 74 -13.02 -1.20 3.75
C PRO A 74 -13.81 -2.39 4.32
N ASN A 75 -15.08 -2.53 3.93
CA ASN A 75 -15.88 -3.68 4.35
C ASN A 75 -15.37 -4.99 3.72
N ALA A 76 -15.80 -6.14 4.24
CA ALA A 76 -15.36 -7.43 3.74
C ALA A 76 -15.62 -7.65 2.23
N ALA A 77 -16.71 -7.08 1.70
CA ALA A 77 -17.08 -7.17 0.30
C ALA A 77 -16.13 -6.41 -0.64
N TYR A 78 -15.41 -5.40 -0.15
CA TYR A 78 -14.43 -4.67 -0.93
C TYR A 78 -13.28 -5.57 -1.40
N TRP A 79 -12.78 -6.44 -0.53
CA TRP A 79 -11.67 -7.35 -0.83
C TRP A 79 -12.02 -8.40 -1.89
N GLN A 80 -13.31 -8.72 -2.06
CA GLN A 80 -13.76 -9.65 -3.10
C GLN A 80 -13.78 -9.01 -4.49
N ASN A 81 -13.96 -7.68 -4.55
CA ASN A 81 -14.18 -6.95 -5.81
C ASN A 81 -13.00 -6.05 -6.20
N ASN A 82 -12.08 -5.76 -5.28
CA ASN A 82 -10.93 -4.90 -5.48
C ASN A 82 -9.68 -5.68 -5.06
N GLY A 83 -9.15 -6.47 -6.00
CA GLY A 83 -7.89 -7.18 -5.83
C GLY A 83 -6.72 -6.19 -5.89
N PHE A 84 -5.78 -6.35 -4.96
CA PHE A 84 -4.46 -5.72 -5.06
C PHE A 84 -3.54 -6.72 -5.74
N ASP A 85 -3.05 -6.37 -6.92
CA ASP A 85 -1.91 -7.07 -7.52
C ASP A 85 -0.64 -6.36 -7.02
N PHE A 86 -0.02 -6.96 -6.00
CA PHE A 86 1.27 -6.54 -5.45
C PHE A 86 2.43 -7.24 -6.15
#